data_AF-A0A517X150-F1
#
_entry.id   AF-A0A517X150-F1
#
_cell.length_a   1.000
_cell.length_b   1.000
_cell.length_c   1.000
_cell.angle_alpha   90.00
_cell.angle_beta   90.00
_cell.angle_gamma   90.00
#
_symmetry.space_group_name_H-M   'P 1'
#
loop_
_entity.id
_entity.type
_entity.pdbx_description
1 polymer ?
#
loop_
_entity_poly.entity_id
_entity_poly.type
_entity_poly.pdbx_seq_one_letter_code
_entity_poly.pdbx_strand_id
1 'polypeptide(L)'
;MGKKASSTIKAGSNIQVKEEVYVPEFPEICCGGWTGMVVEVRGKKVSERTYILEWDDETEAKMPDAYKSQCEDQGLFFKMACLPGDALILRDS
;
A
#
# COMPACT_ATOMS: atom_id res chain seq x y z
N MET A 1 -9.34 -0.91 19.77
CA MET A 1 -10.07 -0.14 18.73
C MET A 1 -9.08 0.71 17.96
N GLY A 2 -8.47 0.16 16.91
CA GLY A 2 -7.61 0.94 16.01
C GLY A 2 -8.49 1.91 15.22
N LYS A 3 -8.25 3.21 15.34
CA LYS A 3 -8.97 4.23 14.58
C LYS A 3 -8.82 3.91 13.09
N LYS A 4 -9.93 3.65 12.38
CA LYS A 4 -9.96 3.39 10.94
C LYS A 4 -9.33 4.56 10.20
N ALA A 5 -8.05 4.44 9.83
CA ALA A 5 -7.34 5.44 9.05
C ALA A 5 -8.00 5.66 7.68
N SER A 6 -8.72 4.66 7.17
CA SER A 6 -9.43 4.69 5.89
C SER A 6 -10.28 5.94 5.65
N SER A 7 -10.94 6.50 6.67
CA SER A 7 -11.82 7.66 6.48
C SER A 7 -11.07 8.98 6.22
N THR A 8 -9.81 9.08 6.67
CA THR A 8 -9.00 10.31 6.58
C THR A 8 -7.99 10.26 5.44
N ILE A 9 -7.61 9.06 4.99
CA ILE A 9 -6.69 8.88 3.87
C ILE A 9 -7.32 9.40 2.57
N LYS A 10 -6.60 10.27 1.87
CA LYS A 10 -6.96 10.86 0.58
C LYS A 10 -5.75 10.84 -0.37
N ALA A 11 -5.98 11.09 -1.65
CA ALA A 11 -4.88 11.30 -2.58
C ALA A 11 -3.95 12.43 -2.09
N GLY A 12 -2.64 12.21 -2.16
CA GLY A 12 -1.58 13.05 -1.60
C GLY A 12 -1.24 12.76 -0.14
N SER A 13 -1.94 11.87 0.56
CA SER A 13 -1.61 11.52 1.94
C SER A 13 -0.45 10.52 2.01
N ASN A 14 0.52 10.80 2.87
CA ASN A 14 1.53 9.81 3.26
C ASN A 14 0.90 8.75 4.14
N ILE A 15 1.20 7.50 3.84
CA ILE A 15 0.72 6.35 4.58
C ILE A 15 1.89 5.45 4.96
N GLN A 16 1.60 4.57 5.90
CA GLN A 16 2.43 3.44 6.25
C GLN A 16 1.55 2.20 6.27
N VAL A 17 2.04 1.12 5.70
CA VAL A 17 1.38 -0.18 5.78
C VAL A 17 1.48 -0.71 7.20
N LYS A 18 0.38 -1.23 7.74
CA LYS A 18 0.37 -1.87 9.06
C LYS A 18 1.37 -3.02 9.11
N GLU A 19 1.91 -3.28 10.30
CA GLU A 19 2.69 -4.49 10.54
C GLU A 19 1.85 -5.74 10.23
N GLU A 20 2.49 -6.82 9.79
CA GLU A 20 1.83 -8.09 9.44
C GLU A 20 0.89 -8.04 8.22
N VAL A 21 1.01 -7.01 7.37
CA VAL A 21 0.35 -6.99 6.06
C VAL A 21 1.27 -7.66 5.04
N TYR A 22 0.69 -8.57 4.28
CA TYR A 22 1.34 -9.26 3.18
C TYR A 22 0.68 -8.84 1.88
N VAL A 23 1.46 -8.84 0.80
CA VAL A 23 0.89 -8.57 -0.52
C VAL A 23 -0.08 -9.71 -0.83
N PRO A 24 -1.36 -9.43 -1.14
CA PRO A 24 -2.33 -10.50 -1.40
C PRO A 24 -1.93 -11.33 -2.62
N GLU A 25 -1.26 -10.74 -3.61
CA GLU A 25 -0.65 -11.46 -4.73
C GLU A 25 0.55 -12.33 -4.32
N PHE A 26 1.30 -11.93 -3.28
CA PHE A 26 2.50 -12.63 -2.82
C PHE A 26 2.52 -12.74 -1.30
N PRO A 27 1.92 -13.79 -0.73
CA PRO A 27 1.84 -13.98 0.73
C PRO A 27 3.22 -14.19 1.40
N GLU A 28 4.26 -14.45 0.62
CA GLU A 28 5.66 -14.50 1.08
C GLU A 28 6.30 -13.11 1.25
N ILE A 29 5.73 -12.08 0.62
CA ILE A 29 6.24 -10.71 0.67
C ILE A 29 5.49 -9.94 1.75
N CYS A 30 6.16 -9.74 2.88
CA CYS A 30 5.68 -8.85 3.93
C CYS A 30 5.91 -7.40 3.51
N CYS A 31 4.82 -6.67 3.25
CA CYS A 31 4.85 -5.23 3.01
C CYS A 31 4.57 -4.43 4.29
N GLY A 32 4.51 -5.09 5.44
CA GLY A 32 4.31 -4.43 6.72
C GLY A 32 5.41 -3.43 7.03
N GLY A 33 5.02 -2.21 7.40
CA GLY A 33 5.94 -1.11 7.66
C GLY A 33 6.44 -0.37 6.42
N TRP A 34 6.05 -0.78 5.20
CA TRP A 34 6.38 -0.03 3.99
C TRP A 34 5.67 1.33 3.99
N THR A 35 6.35 2.35 3.48
CA THR A 35 5.80 3.70 3.37
C THR A 35 5.61 4.09 1.92
N GLY A 36 4.61 4.93 1.71
CA GLY A 36 4.28 5.47 0.41
C GLY A 36 3.32 6.64 0.50
N MET A 37 2.89 7.09 -0.67
CA MET A 37 1.90 8.14 -0.83
C MET A 37 0.67 7.60 -1.56
N VAL A 38 -0.51 7.99 -1.13
CA VAL A 38 -1.74 7.65 -1.85
C VAL A 38 -1.82 8.50 -3.10
N VAL A 39 -1.77 7.90 -4.28
CA VAL A 39 -1.92 8.62 -5.55
C VAL A 39 -3.38 8.72 -5.96
N GLU A 40 -4.18 7.70 -5.66
CA GLU A 40 -5.59 7.65 -6.05
C GLU A 40 -6.40 6.82 -5.04
N VAL A 41 -7.68 7.15 -4.88
CA VAL A 41 -8.61 6.38 -4.06
C VAL A 41 -9.79 5.97 -4.92
N ARG A 42 -10.01 4.66 -5.06
CA ARG A 42 -11.14 4.07 -5.76
C ARG A 42 -12.16 3.51 -4.78
N GLY A 43 -13.43 3.50 -5.19
CA GLY A 43 -14.54 2.93 -4.41
C GLY A 43 -15.46 3.99 -3.79
N LYS A 44 -16.78 3.74 -3.89
CA LYS A 44 -17.82 4.68 -3.41
C LYS A 44 -18.05 4.57 -1.90
N LYS A 45 -17.97 3.38 -1.32
CA LYS A 45 -18.19 3.14 0.11
C LYS A 45 -16.87 3.01 0.84
N VAL A 46 -16.77 3.56 2.05
CA VAL A 46 -15.54 3.52 2.87
C VAL A 46 -15.02 2.10 3.09
N SER A 47 -15.91 1.12 3.28
CA SER A 47 -15.55 -0.29 3.47
C SER A 47 -15.07 -1.01 2.20
N GLU A 48 -15.35 -0.44 1.03
CA GLU A 48 -14.97 -0.97 -0.29
C GLU A 48 -13.96 -0.03 -0.97
N ARG A 49 -13.36 0.89 -0.21
CA ARG A 49 -12.35 1.80 -0.75
C ARG A 49 -11.03 1.10 -0.89
N THR A 50 -10.49 1.21 -2.09
CA THR A 50 -9.19 0.73 -2.47
C THR A 50 -8.29 1.92 -2.71
N TYR A 51 -7.13 1.92 -2.07
CA TYR A 51 -6.19 3.01 -2.13
C TYR A 51 -5.05 2.57 -3.05
N ILE A 52 -4.84 3.33 -4.12
CA ILE A 52 -3.68 3.18 -4.97
C ILE A 52 -2.58 4.01 -4.33
N LEU A 53 -1.52 3.32 -3.97
CA LEU A 53 -0.37 3.84 -3.28
C LEU A 53 0.81 3.80 -4.24
N GLU A 54 1.69 4.77 -4.14
CA GLU A 54 3.01 4.77 -4.75
C GLU A 54 4.05 4.68 -3.63
N TRP A 55 4.94 3.71 -3.74
CA TRP A 55 5.99 3.47 -2.76
C TRP A 55 7.11 4.49 -2.89
N ASP A 56 7.63 4.94 -1.75
CA ASP A 56 8.82 5.79 -1.71
C ASP A 56 10.07 5.02 -2.18
N ASP A 57 11.11 5.74 -2.62
CA ASP A 57 12.39 5.15 -3.03
C ASP A 57 13.03 4.29 -1.91
N GLU A 58 12.80 4.63 -0.63
CA GLU A 58 13.28 3.82 0.49
C GLU A 58 12.60 2.43 0.53
N THR A 59 11.30 2.38 0.23
CA THR A 59 10.55 1.14 0.14
C THR A 59 11.03 0.34 -1.07
N GLU A 60 11.24 0.99 -2.23
CA GLU A 60 11.79 0.34 -3.43
C GLU A 60 13.18 -0.29 -3.18
N ALA A 61 14.04 0.39 -2.41
CA ALA A 61 15.35 -0.13 -2.07
C ALA A 61 15.28 -1.37 -1.16
N LYS A 62 14.23 -1.49 -0.36
CA LYS A 62 13.95 -2.65 0.50
C LYS A 62 13.17 -3.75 -0.21
N MET A 63 12.58 -3.47 -1.38
CA MET A 63 11.81 -4.45 -2.14
C MET A 63 12.72 -5.56 -2.66
N PRO A 64 12.38 -6.83 -2.41
CA PRO A 64 13.12 -7.95 -2.95
C PRO A 64 12.99 -8.02 -4.48
N ASP A 65 14.08 -8.35 -5.17
CA ASP A 65 14.09 -8.52 -6.64
C ASP A 65 13.04 -9.52 -7.13
N ALA A 66 12.75 -10.57 -6.36
CA ALA A 66 11.69 -11.52 -6.67
C ALA A 66 10.31 -10.85 -6.81
N TYR A 67 10.02 -9.83 -5.99
CA TYR A 67 8.77 -9.07 -6.10
C TYR A 67 8.76 -8.23 -7.38
N LYS A 68 9.88 -7.57 -7.72
CA LYS A 68 10.01 -6.77 -8.95
C LYS A 68 9.79 -7.63 -10.19
N SER A 69 10.47 -8.78 -10.27
CA SER A 69 10.31 -9.71 -11.39
C SER A 69 8.89 -10.26 -11.50
N GLN A 70 8.24 -10.61 -10.38
CA GLN A 70 6.87 -11.11 -10.43
C GLN A 70 5.84 -10.03 -10.79
N CYS A 71 6.06 -8.78 -10.39
CA CYS A 71 5.25 -7.66 -10.87
C CYS A 71 5.45 -7.45 -12.37
N GLU A 72 6.68 -7.48 -12.88
CA GLU A 72 6.96 -7.35 -14.31
C GLU A 72 6.30 -8.47 -15.13
N ASP A 73 6.35 -9.72 -14.66
CA ASP A 73 5.73 -10.88 -15.32
C ASP A 73 4.20 -10.71 -15.46
N GLN A 74 3.57 -10.12 -14.44
CA GLN A 74 2.13 -9.84 -14.43
C GLN A 74 1.75 -8.50 -15.09
N GLY A 75 2.73 -7.72 -15.55
CA GLY A 75 2.51 -6.37 -16.08
C GLY A 75 2.01 -5.37 -15.02
N LEU A 76 2.33 -5.63 -13.75
CA LEU A 76 2.00 -4.79 -12.61
C LEU A 76 3.14 -3.80 -12.33
N PHE A 77 2.78 -2.59 -11.91
CA PHE A 77 3.75 -1.62 -11.44
C PHE A 77 4.16 -1.95 -10.01
N PHE A 78 5.36 -2.51 -9.80
CA PHE A 78 5.87 -2.82 -8.46
C PHE A 78 5.96 -1.58 -7.55
N LYS A 79 6.16 -0.38 -8.13
CA LYS A 79 6.11 0.92 -7.44
C LYS A 79 4.72 1.30 -6.94
N MET A 80 3.67 0.67 -7.46
CA MET A 80 2.30 0.93 -7.05
C MET A 80 1.68 -0.28 -6.37
N ALA A 81 0.84 -0.04 -5.37
CA ALA A 81 0.08 -1.09 -4.74
C ALA A 81 -1.36 -0.68 -4.48
N CYS A 82 -2.22 -1.70 -4.47
CA CYS A 82 -3.65 -1.55 -4.38
C CYS A 82 -4.10 -2.18 -3.05
N LEU A 83 -4.16 -1.37 -1.99
CA LEU A 83 -4.43 -1.87 -0.64
C LEU A 83 -5.76 -1.35 -0.08
N PRO A 84 -6.48 -2.15 0.72
CA PRO A 84 -7.67 -1.69 1.42
C PRO A 84 -7.26 -0.74 2.55
N GLY A 85 -8.14 0.22 2.87
CA GLY A 85 -7.85 1.21 3.91
C GLY A 85 -7.67 0.64 5.32
N ASP A 86 -8.05 -0.61 5.57
CA ASP A 86 -7.77 -1.28 6.84
C ASP A 86 -6.31 -1.69 6.99
N ALA A 87 -5.60 -1.98 5.90
CA ALA A 87 -4.18 -2.32 5.92
C ALA A 87 -3.26 -1.10 6.07
N LEU A 88 -3.82 0.11 6.07
CA LEU A 88 -3.07 1.37 6.00
C LEU A 88 -3.20 2.17 7.29
N ILE A 89 -2.13 2.89 7.60
CA ILE A 89 -2.03 3.87 8.67
C ILE A 89 -1.73 5.21 8.03
N LEU A 90 -2.50 6.24 8.37
CA LEU A 90 -2.19 7.60 7.95
C LEU A 90 -0.95 8.09 8.71
N ARG A 91 0.07 8.53 7.98
CA ARG A 91 1.24 9.16 8.58
C ARG A 91 1.03 10.67 8.54
N ASP A 92 0.66 11.24 9.68
CA ASP A 92 0.62 12.69 9.87
C ASP A 92 2.08 13.16 9.99
N SER A 93 2.51 14.06 9.10
CA SER A 93 3.85 14.68 9.15
C SER A 93 3.83 15.95 9.98
#